data_AF-A0A2M9P744-F1
#
_entry.id   AF-A0A2M9P744-F1
#
_cell.length_a   1.000
_cell.length_b   1.000
_cell.length_c   1.000
_cell.angle_alpha   90.00
_cell.angle_beta   90.00
_cell.angle_gamma   90.00
#
_symmetry.space_group_name_H-M   'P 1'
#
loop_
_entity.id
_entity.type
_entity.pdbx_description
1 polymer ?
#
loop_
_entity_poly.entity_id
_entity_poly.type
_entity_poly.pdbx_seq_one_letter_code
_entity_poly.pdbx_strand_id
1 'polypeptide(L)'
;AQKAHGLPAFDLIVCDEAHRTTGATLAGEDESNFVKVHSDATIRGKKRLYMTATPRIFGDSVKARAEEADAILASMDDEALFGETLFYRGFSWAVQNSLLSDYKVIVLAMDEGLVSAAVQKRLGDGTSELVLDDATKIVGCYKALTKADMKLDVAADPLPMKRAVAFCKDIR
;
A
#
# COMPACT_ATOMS: atom_id res chain seq x y z
N ALA A 1 -19.81 -19.42 14.44
CA ALA A 1 -19.80 -20.74 13.78
C ALA A 1 -19.23 -21.85 14.67
N GLN A 2 -17.93 -21.86 14.99
CA GLN A 2 -17.31 -22.92 15.81
C GLN A 2 -17.94 -23.06 17.21
N LYS A 3 -18.18 -21.94 17.91
CA LYS A 3 -18.83 -21.94 19.24
C LYS A 3 -20.32 -22.29 19.20
N ALA A 4 -21.07 -21.67 18.28
CA ALA A 4 -22.54 -21.78 18.24
C ALA A 4 -23.07 -23.01 17.49
N HIS A 5 -22.28 -23.58 16.57
CA HIS A 5 -22.71 -24.67 15.68
C HIS A 5 -21.75 -25.87 15.70
N GLY A 6 -20.78 -25.89 16.61
CA GLY A 6 -19.91 -27.05 16.81
C GLY A 6 -18.96 -27.36 15.65
N LEU A 7 -18.70 -26.42 14.74
CA LEU A 7 -17.76 -26.66 13.63
C LEU A 7 -16.36 -27.00 14.17
N PRO A 8 -15.64 -27.96 13.55
CA PRO A 8 -14.31 -28.37 14.00
C PRO A 8 -13.28 -27.24 13.88
N ALA A 9 -12.11 -27.46 14.49
CA ALA A 9 -10.95 -26.61 14.30
C ALA A 9 -10.39 -26.80 12.87
N PHE A 10 -9.81 -25.74 12.31
CA PHE A 10 -9.11 -25.84 11.01
C PHE A 10 -7.76 -26.55 11.19
N ASP A 11 -7.38 -27.42 10.26
CA ASP A 11 -6.02 -27.95 10.25
C ASP A 11 -4.98 -26.89 9.82
N LEU A 12 -5.38 -25.99 8.92
CA LEU A 12 -4.58 -24.88 8.43
C LEU A 12 -5.46 -23.65 8.21
N ILE A 13 -4.99 -22.50 8.68
CA ILE A 13 -5.55 -21.18 8.40
C ILE A 13 -4.52 -20.42 7.55
N VAL A 14 -4.97 -19.80 6.47
CA VAL A 14 -4.13 -18.95 5.60
C VAL A 14 -4.53 -17.49 5.79
N CYS A 15 -3.58 -16.68 6.22
CA CYS A 15 -3.75 -15.25 6.45
C CYS A 15 -3.04 -14.48 5.32
N ASP A 16 -3.78 -14.21 4.25
CA ASP A 16 -3.30 -13.36 3.16
C ASP A 16 -3.32 -11.88 3.56
N GLU A 17 -2.45 -11.07 2.94
CA GLU A 17 -2.21 -9.67 3.32
C GLU A 17 -1.97 -9.50 4.83
N ALA A 18 -1.16 -10.40 5.41
CA ALA A 18 -0.94 -10.51 6.87
C ALA A 18 -0.43 -9.22 7.52
N HIS A 19 0.16 -8.30 6.76
CA HIS A 19 0.53 -6.99 7.28
C HIS A 19 -0.66 -6.17 7.78
N ARG A 20 -1.89 -6.48 7.33
CA ARG A 20 -3.14 -5.86 7.78
C ARG A 20 -3.64 -6.42 9.11
N THR A 21 -3.11 -7.56 9.55
CA THR A 21 -3.43 -8.14 10.87
C THR A 21 -2.60 -7.52 11.98
N THR A 22 -1.68 -6.61 11.62
CA THR A 22 -1.00 -5.72 12.55
C THR A 22 -1.92 -4.61 13.03
N GLY A 23 -1.75 -4.18 14.27
CA GLY A 23 -2.56 -3.13 14.88
C GLY A 23 -2.19 -2.90 16.33
N ALA A 24 -2.62 -1.75 16.86
CA ALA A 24 -2.61 -1.48 18.29
C ALA A 24 -4.01 -1.77 18.83
N THR A 25 -4.11 -2.64 19.83
CA THR A 25 -5.34 -2.82 20.60
C THR A 25 -5.13 -2.12 21.93
N LEU A 26 -5.88 -1.05 22.19
CA LEU A 26 -5.88 -0.37 23.49
C LEU A 26 -6.55 -1.27 24.54
N ALA A 27 -5.99 -1.32 25.75
CA ALA A 27 -6.61 -2.03 26.86
C ALA A 27 -8.04 -1.51 27.12
N GLY A 28 -9.03 -2.39 26.97
CA GLY A 28 -10.45 -2.08 27.20
C GLY A 28 -11.28 -1.75 25.96
N GLU A 29 -10.68 -1.70 24.77
CA GLU A 29 -11.40 -1.58 23.50
C GLU A 29 -11.61 -2.95 22.82
N ASP A 30 -12.66 -3.07 22.02
CA ASP A 30 -12.90 -4.27 21.21
C ASP A 30 -11.76 -4.47 20.21
N GLU A 31 -11.13 -5.65 20.24
CA GLU A 31 -10.13 -6.04 19.26
C GLU A 31 -10.66 -5.85 17.83
N SER A 32 -9.85 -5.19 17.00
CA SER A 32 -10.07 -5.14 15.56
C SER A 32 -10.23 -6.55 15.01
N ASN A 33 -11.17 -6.74 14.08
CA ASN A 33 -11.38 -8.04 13.42
C ASN A 33 -10.12 -8.57 12.74
N PHE A 34 -9.18 -7.68 12.41
CA PHE A 34 -7.90 -8.04 11.81
C PHE A 34 -6.92 -8.71 12.81
N VAL A 35 -7.00 -8.40 14.11
CA VAL A 35 -6.09 -8.93 15.15
C VAL A 35 -6.61 -10.25 15.72
N LYS A 36 -7.94 -10.44 15.71
CA LYS A 36 -8.61 -11.66 16.22
C LYS A 36 -8.11 -12.97 15.61
N VAL A 37 -7.55 -12.94 14.41
CA VAL A 37 -7.04 -14.13 13.70
C VAL A 37 -5.89 -14.82 14.43
N HIS A 38 -5.16 -14.08 15.28
CA HIS A 38 -4.05 -14.61 16.08
C HIS A 38 -4.50 -15.51 17.23
N SER A 39 -5.76 -15.43 17.65
CA SER A 39 -6.25 -16.13 18.84
C SER A 39 -7.10 -17.37 18.50
N ASP A 40 -6.71 -18.52 19.08
CA ASP A 40 -7.52 -19.74 19.06
C ASP A 40 -8.82 -19.62 19.86
N ALA A 41 -8.91 -18.64 20.76
CA ALA A 41 -10.17 -18.33 21.44
C ALA A 41 -11.23 -17.80 20.46
N THR A 42 -10.79 -17.14 19.39
CA THR A 42 -11.67 -16.57 18.37
C THR A 42 -11.85 -17.50 17.18
N ILE A 43 -10.75 -18.01 16.60
CA ILE A 43 -10.76 -18.92 15.45
C ILE A 43 -9.85 -20.11 15.76
N ARG A 44 -10.42 -21.28 16.08
CA ARG A 44 -9.65 -22.48 16.42
C ARG A 44 -8.97 -23.06 15.18
N GLY A 45 -7.65 -23.25 15.25
CA GLY A 45 -6.86 -23.91 14.20
C GLY A 45 -5.58 -24.57 14.72
N LYS A 46 -5.04 -25.55 13.98
CA LYS A 46 -3.80 -26.26 14.35
C LYS A 46 -2.55 -25.54 13.86
N LYS A 47 -2.60 -24.93 12.68
CA LYS A 47 -1.50 -24.18 12.06
C LYS A 47 -2.03 -22.92 11.39
N ARG A 48 -1.23 -21.87 11.39
CA ARG A 48 -1.51 -20.60 10.71
C ARG A 48 -0.32 -20.26 9.80
N LEU A 49 -0.61 -19.95 8.54
CA LEU A 49 0.36 -19.48 7.56
C LEU A 49 0.08 -18.02 7.25
N TYR A 50 1.03 -17.14 7.54
CA TYR A 50 0.94 -15.72 7.25
C TYR A 50 1.68 -15.39 5.96
N MET A 51 0.98 -14.73 5.03
CA MET A 51 1.52 -14.37 3.72
C MET A 51 1.41 -12.86 3.53
N THR A 52 2.49 -12.22 3.09
CA THR A 52 2.51 -10.80 2.77
C THR A 52 3.69 -10.48 1.85
N ALA A 53 3.52 -9.48 0.98
CA ALA A 53 4.63 -8.88 0.23
C ALA A 53 5.30 -7.73 1.00
N THR A 54 4.58 -7.11 1.94
CA THR A 54 5.01 -5.89 2.65
C THR A 54 4.87 -6.10 4.16
N PRO A 55 5.78 -6.86 4.79
CA PRO A 55 5.72 -7.09 6.23
C PRO A 55 5.81 -5.76 6.99
N ARG A 56 4.96 -5.60 8.00
CA ARG A 56 4.90 -4.37 8.81
C ARG A 56 5.57 -4.62 10.16
N ILE A 57 6.75 -4.04 10.31
CA ILE A 57 7.59 -4.12 11.51
C ILE A 57 7.63 -2.72 12.12
N PHE A 58 7.32 -2.63 13.42
CA PHE A 58 7.36 -1.36 14.14
C PHE A 58 8.73 -1.19 14.81
N GLY A 59 9.30 0.01 14.71
CA GLY A 59 10.55 0.34 15.41
C GLY A 59 10.36 0.47 16.92
N ASP A 60 11.46 0.37 17.66
CA ASP A 60 11.45 0.33 19.13
C ASP A 60 10.76 1.53 19.78
N SER A 61 10.88 2.72 19.19
CA SER A 61 10.22 3.94 19.69
C SER A 61 8.69 3.87 19.62
N VAL A 62 8.13 3.15 18.64
CA VAL A 62 6.69 2.94 18.50
C VAL A 62 6.22 1.86 19.47
N LYS A 63 7.01 0.79 19.64
CA LYS A 63 6.73 -0.27 20.62
C LYS A 63 6.70 0.28 22.05
N ALA A 64 7.70 1.08 22.43
CA ALA A 64 7.77 1.72 23.75
C ALA A 64 6.57 2.63 24.04
N ARG A 65 6.15 3.45 23.06
CA ARG A 65 4.95 4.30 23.22
C ARG A 65 3.66 3.49 23.34
N ALA A 66 3.58 2.34 22.68
CA ALA A 66 2.42 1.45 22.81
C ALA A 66 2.37 0.84 24.21
N GLU A 67 3.51 0.39 24.75
CA GLU A 67 3.62 -0.10 26.14
C GLU A 67 3.23 0.99 27.16
N GLU A 68 3.71 2.23 26.99
CA GLU A 68 3.32 3.37 27.84
C GLU A 68 1.81 3.67 27.82
N ALA A 69 1.15 3.40 26.69
CA ALA A 69 -0.28 3.60 26.48
C ALA A 69 -1.13 2.35 26.78
N ASP A 70 -0.53 1.29 27.34
CA ASP A 70 -1.16 -0.02 27.57
C ASP A 70 -1.85 -0.59 26.31
N ALA A 71 -1.20 -0.37 25.16
CA ALA A 71 -1.64 -0.81 23.84
C ALA A 71 -0.80 -2.00 23.37
N ILE A 72 -1.46 -3.10 23.03
CA ILE A 72 -0.80 -4.28 22.47
C ILE A 72 -0.58 -4.06 20.98
N LEU A 73 0.69 -3.99 20.57
CA LEU A 73 1.08 -3.80 19.18
C LEU A 73 1.45 -5.14 18.52
N ALA A 74 0.62 -5.61 17.59
CA ALA A 74 0.94 -6.80 16.80
C ALA A 74 1.93 -6.45 15.68
N SER A 75 3.21 -6.76 15.88
CA SER A 75 4.30 -6.55 14.92
C SER A 75 4.70 -7.87 14.27
N MET A 76 5.03 -7.86 12.97
CA MET A 76 5.31 -9.12 12.24
C MET A 76 6.67 -9.76 12.57
N ASP A 77 7.51 -9.11 13.38
CA ASP A 77 8.73 -9.66 13.95
C ASP A 77 8.50 -10.43 15.27
N ASP A 78 7.26 -10.47 15.76
CA ASP A 78 6.87 -11.33 16.89
C ASP A 78 6.60 -12.77 16.43
N GLU A 79 7.60 -13.63 16.59
CA GLU A 79 7.51 -15.05 16.25
C GLU A 79 6.46 -15.81 17.10
N ALA A 80 6.08 -15.32 18.28
CA ALA A 80 5.03 -15.94 19.07
C ALA A 80 3.64 -15.75 18.43
N LEU A 81 3.43 -14.62 17.73
CA LEU A 81 2.18 -14.31 17.03
C LEU A 81 2.16 -14.75 15.57
N PHE A 82 3.27 -14.59 14.86
CA PHE A 82 3.35 -14.81 13.41
C PHE A 82 4.14 -16.07 13.01
N GLY A 83 4.90 -16.64 13.93
CA GLY A 83 5.85 -17.72 13.64
C GLY A 83 7.10 -17.25 12.91
N GLU A 84 8.02 -18.18 12.68
CA GLU A 84 9.25 -17.93 11.93
C GLU A 84 8.99 -17.70 10.44
N THR A 85 9.86 -16.91 9.78
CA THR A 85 9.80 -16.75 8.33
C THR A 85 10.29 -18.01 7.63
N LEU A 86 9.37 -18.81 7.11
CA LEU A 86 9.67 -20.05 6.39
C LEU A 86 10.32 -19.82 5.01
N PHE A 87 9.94 -18.74 4.34
CA PHE A 87 10.41 -18.43 2.99
C PHE A 87 10.32 -16.93 2.70
N TYR A 88 11.38 -16.39 2.09
CA TYR A 88 11.43 -14.98 1.70
C TYR A 88 12.03 -14.82 0.29
N ARG A 89 11.34 -14.02 -0.54
CA ARG A 89 11.81 -13.56 -1.84
C ARG A 89 11.42 -12.09 -2.01
N GLY A 90 12.41 -11.21 -1.93
CA GLY A 90 12.21 -9.78 -2.13
C GLY A 90 12.03 -9.41 -3.61
N PHE A 91 11.51 -8.20 -3.84
CA PHE A 91 11.31 -7.65 -5.18
C PHE A 91 12.60 -7.65 -6.01
N SER A 92 13.71 -7.15 -5.45
CA SER A 92 15.00 -7.09 -6.16
C SER A 92 15.51 -8.47 -6.60
N TRP A 93 15.28 -9.51 -5.79
CA TRP A 93 15.62 -10.88 -6.18
C TRP A 93 14.80 -11.33 -7.40
N ALA A 94 13.50 -11.02 -7.43
CA ALA A 94 12.64 -11.36 -8.55
C ALA A 94 13.04 -10.61 -9.83
N VAL A 95 13.45 -9.34 -9.73
CA VAL A 95 14.00 -8.57 -10.86
C VAL A 95 15.30 -9.21 -11.39
N GLN A 96 16.24 -9.53 -10.51
CA GLN A 96 17.53 -10.17 -10.87
C GLN A 96 17.35 -11.54 -11.54
N ASN A 97 16.26 -12.24 -11.22
CA ASN A 97 15.93 -13.54 -11.80
C ASN A 97 14.95 -13.44 -12.99
N SER A 98 14.74 -12.24 -13.54
CA SER A 98 13.85 -12.01 -14.70
C SER A 98 12.40 -12.48 -14.48
N LEU A 99 11.94 -12.49 -13.21
CA LEU A 99 10.56 -12.84 -12.84
C LEU A 99 9.65 -11.62 -12.77
N LEU A 100 10.22 -10.44 -12.50
CA LEU A 100 9.52 -9.15 -12.49
C LEU A 100 10.31 -8.11 -13.27
N SER A 101 9.61 -7.13 -13.82
CA SER A 101 10.25 -5.93 -14.38
C SER A 101 10.55 -4.94 -13.25
N ASP A 102 11.70 -4.28 -13.32
CA ASP A 102 12.04 -3.20 -12.40
C ASP A 102 11.10 -1.99 -12.61
N TYR A 103 10.93 -1.17 -11.57
CA TYR A 103 10.13 0.05 -11.64
C TYR A 103 10.99 1.30 -11.64
N LYS A 104 10.44 2.39 -12.19
CA LYS A 104 11.04 3.72 -12.08
C LYS A 104 10.01 4.68 -11.48
N VAL A 105 10.41 5.38 -10.42
CA VAL A 105 9.59 6.45 -9.82
C VAL A 105 9.95 7.75 -10.52
N ILE A 106 8.95 8.36 -11.15
CA ILE A 106 9.10 9.67 -11.80
C ILE A 106 8.33 10.67 -10.95
N VAL A 107 9.04 11.64 -10.37
CA VAL A 107 8.44 12.74 -9.61
C VAL A 107 8.45 13.98 -10.50
N LEU A 108 7.28 14.49 -10.86
CA LEU A 108 7.14 15.68 -11.70
C LEU A 108 6.72 16.86 -10.85
N ALA A 109 7.64 17.82 -10.71
CA ALA A 109 7.32 19.14 -10.18
C ALA A 109 6.81 20.01 -11.34
N MET A 110 5.66 20.65 -11.12
CA MET A 110 5.07 21.58 -12.08
C MET A 110 4.94 22.96 -11.47
N ASP A 111 5.22 23.98 -12.26
CA ASP A 111 4.99 25.38 -11.90
C ASP A 111 3.55 25.76 -12.25
N GLU A 112 2.71 25.95 -11.23
CA GLU A 112 1.31 26.35 -11.38
C GLU A 112 1.15 27.71 -12.08
N GLY A 113 2.11 28.62 -11.90
CA GLY A 113 2.10 29.94 -12.53
C GLY A 113 2.19 29.84 -14.06
N LEU A 114 3.10 29.01 -14.57
CA LEU A 114 3.25 28.77 -16.00
C LEU A 114 2.04 28.04 -16.61
N VAL A 115 1.46 27.09 -15.88
CA VAL A 115 0.26 26.36 -16.32
C VAL A 115 -0.95 27.29 -16.35
N SER A 116 -1.12 28.14 -15.33
CA SER A 116 -2.25 29.06 -15.21
C SER A 116 -2.38 30.00 -16.39
N ALA A 117 -1.28 30.65 -16.81
CA ALA A 117 -1.28 31.59 -17.91
C ALA A 117 -1.61 30.90 -19.26
N ALA A 118 -1.10 29.69 -19.47
CA ALA A 118 -1.35 28.92 -20.69
C ALA A 118 -2.77 28.36 -20.75
N VAL A 119 -3.32 27.93 -19.62
CA VAL A 119 -4.65 27.33 -19.48
C VAL A 119 -5.75 28.39 -19.50
N GLN A 120 -5.60 29.50 -18.76
CA GLN A 120 -6.56 30.63 -18.78
C GLN A 120 -6.75 31.21 -20.17
N LYS A 121 -5.66 31.32 -20.96
CA LYS A 121 -5.72 31.78 -22.35
C LYS A 121 -6.54 30.86 -23.27
N ARG A 122 -6.71 29.58 -22.91
CA ARG A 122 -7.45 28.57 -23.70
C ARG A 122 -8.85 28.27 -23.15
N LEU A 123 -9.09 28.45 -21.86
CA LEU A 123 -10.38 28.24 -21.20
C LEU A 123 -11.24 29.51 -21.10
N GLY A 124 -10.74 30.66 -21.55
CA GLY A 124 -11.52 31.91 -21.63
C GLY A 124 -12.77 31.82 -22.53
N ASP A 125 -12.85 30.80 -23.39
CA ASP A 125 -13.94 30.57 -24.32
C ASP A 125 -14.84 29.40 -23.88
N GLY A 126 -15.54 29.56 -22.75
CA GLY A 126 -16.82 28.87 -22.49
C GLY A 126 -16.83 27.54 -21.73
N THR A 127 -17.73 27.48 -20.74
CA THR A 127 -18.44 26.29 -20.18
C THR A 127 -17.69 25.24 -19.35
N SER A 128 -16.38 25.34 -19.11
CA SER A 128 -15.69 24.39 -18.23
C SER A 128 -14.93 25.10 -17.11
N GLU A 129 -15.46 25.04 -15.89
CA GLU A 129 -14.76 25.44 -14.66
C GLU A 129 -13.73 24.37 -14.26
N LEU A 130 -12.73 24.14 -15.11
CA LEU A 130 -11.58 23.35 -14.69
C LEU A 130 -10.80 24.14 -13.65
N VAL A 131 -10.76 23.61 -12.42
CA VAL A 131 -9.92 24.14 -11.35
C VAL A 131 -8.46 24.01 -11.78
N LEU A 132 -7.68 25.07 -11.53
CA LEU A 132 -6.28 25.19 -11.96
C LEU A 132 -5.40 23.99 -11.57
N ASP A 133 -5.70 23.42 -10.41
CA ASP A 133 -5.04 22.24 -9.85
C ASP A 133 -5.24 20.99 -10.75
N ASP A 134 -6.46 20.76 -11.23
CA ASP A 134 -6.76 19.60 -12.08
C ASP A 134 -6.14 19.74 -13.47
N ALA A 135 -6.11 20.96 -14.02
CA ALA A 135 -5.39 21.24 -15.25
C ALA A 135 -3.89 20.91 -15.10
N THR A 136 -3.30 21.23 -13.95
CA THR A 136 -1.89 20.93 -13.64
C THR A 136 -1.67 19.42 -13.54
N LYS A 137 -2.53 18.67 -12.83
CA LYS A 137 -2.47 17.20 -12.75
C LYS A 137 -2.60 16.53 -14.12
N ILE A 138 -3.53 16.99 -14.97
CA ILE A 138 -3.75 16.45 -16.32
C ILE A 138 -2.50 16.66 -17.18
N VAL A 139 -1.94 17.88 -17.19
CA VAL A 139 -0.72 18.18 -17.96
C VAL A 139 0.48 17.39 -17.42
N GLY A 140 0.58 17.22 -16.10
CA GLY A 140 1.60 16.40 -15.47
C GLY A 140 1.53 14.94 -15.89
N CYS A 141 0.33 14.36 -15.85
CA CYS A 141 0.09 12.99 -16.34
C CYS A 141 0.44 12.87 -17.83
N TYR A 142 0.02 13.83 -18.65
CA TYR A 142 0.35 13.83 -20.08
C TYR A 142 1.86 13.87 -20.32
N LYS A 143 2.60 14.73 -19.62
CA LYS A 143 4.07 14.79 -19.70
C LYS A 143 4.72 13.48 -19.24
N ALA A 144 4.24 12.89 -18.15
CA ALA A 144 4.73 11.60 -17.65
C ALA A 144 4.55 10.47 -18.69
N LEU A 145 3.34 10.37 -19.25
CA LEU A 145 2.99 9.31 -20.19
C LEU A 145 3.72 9.46 -21.52
N THR A 146 3.88 10.69 -22.00
CA THR A 146 4.66 10.98 -23.23
C THR A 146 6.17 10.94 -23.01
N LYS A 147 6.63 10.90 -21.75
CA LYS A 147 8.04 11.00 -21.35
C LYS A 147 8.71 12.25 -21.96
N ALA A 148 7.92 13.31 -22.14
CA ALA A 148 8.39 14.58 -22.71
C ALA A 148 9.41 15.21 -21.75
N ASP A 149 10.53 15.67 -22.30
CA ASP A 149 11.64 16.30 -21.56
C ASP A 149 12.34 15.41 -20.50
N MET A 150 12.11 14.08 -20.51
CA MET A 150 12.68 13.11 -19.54
C MET A 150 13.72 12.16 -20.15
N LYS A 151 14.28 12.52 -21.32
CA LYS A 151 15.05 11.61 -22.18
C LYS A 151 16.28 10.97 -21.50
N LEU A 152 16.92 11.66 -20.57
CA LEU A 152 18.07 11.13 -19.82
C LEU A 152 17.64 10.06 -18.81
N ASP A 153 16.53 10.27 -18.09
CA ASP A 153 16.06 9.38 -17.02
C ASP A 153 15.32 8.14 -17.55
N VAL A 154 14.73 8.23 -18.74
CA VAL A 154 13.98 7.14 -19.40
C VAL A 154 14.69 6.53 -20.62
N ALA A 155 16.02 6.70 -20.74
CA ALA A 155 16.77 6.23 -21.91
C ALA A 155 16.56 4.75 -22.27
N ALA A 156 16.29 3.89 -21.27
CA ALA A 156 16.02 2.46 -21.47
C ALA A 156 14.66 2.17 -22.15
N ASP A 157 13.69 3.08 -22.03
CA ASP A 157 12.38 2.99 -22.69
C ASP A 157 11.87 4.40 -23.02
N PRO A 158 12.23 4.96 -24.19
CA PRO A 158 11.87 6.32 -24.56
C PRO A 158 10.46 6.44 -25.15
N LEU A 159 9.77 5.34 -25.41
CA LEU A 159 8.47 5.35 -26.08
C LEU A 159 7.35 5.80 -25.11
N PRO A 160 6.32 6.52 -25.60
CA PRO A 160 5.18 6.88 -24.78
C PRO A 160 4.48 5.66 -24.15
N MET A 161 4.06 5.80 -22.89
CA MET A 161 3.28 4.79 -22.18
C MET A 161 1.88 4.66 -22.80
N LYS A 162 1.42 3.43 -22.98
CA LYS A 162 0.13 3.13 -23.64
C LYS A 162 -1.02 2.87 -22.67
N ARG A 163 -0.71 2.58 -21.40
CA ARG A 163 -1.67 2.17 -20.38
C ARG A 163 -1.26 2.78 -19.05
N ALA A 164 -2.23 3.30 -18.31
CA ALA A 164 -2.03 3.89 -17.00
C ALA A 164 -3.30 3.74 -16.16
N VAL A 165 -3.11 3.76 -14.84
CA VAL A 165 -4.18 3.85 -13.85
C VAL A 165 -3.88 5.06 -12.98
N ALA A 166 -4.82 6.00 -12.90
CA ALA A 166 -4.71 7.16 -12.04
C ALA A 166 -5.45 6.90 -10.72
N PHE A 167 -4.85 7.34 -9.61
CA PHE A 167 -5.45 7.25 -8.29
C PHE A 167 -5.78 8.66 -7.81
N CYS A 168 -7.06 8.94 -7.62
CA CYS A 168 -7.56 10.19 -7.06
C CYS A 168 -8.04 9.96 -5.62
N LYS A 169 -7.94 10.98 -4.78
CA LYS A 169 -8.44 10.91 -3.40
C LYS A 169 -9.95 10.75 -3.34
N ASP A 170 -10.64 11.45 -4.25
CA ASP A 170 -12.10 11.55 -4.30
C ASP A 170 -12.59 11.09 -5.67
N ILE A 171 -13.84 10.62 -5.73
CA ILE A 171 -14.51 10.16 -6.97
C ILE A 171 -15.03 11.36 -7.80
N ARG A 172 -15.26 12.50 -7.14
CA ARG A 172 -15.89 13.68 -7.74
C ARG A 172 -14.92 14.45 -8.62
#